data_AF-A0A1S8WNE1-F1
#
_entry.id   AF-A0A1S8WNE1-F1
#
_cell.length_a   1.000
_cell.length_b   1.000
_cell.length_c   1.000
_cell.angle_alpha   90.00
_cell.angle_beta   90.00
_cell.angle_gamma   90.00
#
_symmetry.space_group_name_H-M   'P 1'
#
loop_
_entity.id
_entity.type
_entity.pdbx_description
1 polymer ?
#
loop_
_entity_poly.entity_id
_entity_poly.type
_entity_poly.pdbx_seq_one_letter_code
_entity_poly.pdbx_strand_id
1 'polypeptide(L)'
;ARFAEAVIVLSDGQSSDPAKDDWENIMRVVSVKNLHSKCRILCVLTMMDNKALMSNIPGWREGRTDEFDRAICTTQLKLGLMSLNCLARGASTLLTNLMVKVPIPTKLDE
;
A
#
# COMPACT_ATOMS: atom_id res chain seq x y z
N ALA A 1 9.73 -9.49 -12.32
CA ALA A 1 8.45 -10.19 -12.00
C ALA A 1 8.59 -11.71 -12.01
N ARG A 2 8.97 -12.38 -13.12
CA ARG A 2 8.92 -13.86 -13.23
C ARG A 2 9.69 -14.66 -12.16
N PHE A 3 10.76 -14.10 -11.59
CA PHE A 3 11.55 -14.72 -10.52
C PHE A 3 11.53 -13.91 -9.21
N ALA A 4 10.74 -12.84 -9.16
CA ALA A 4 10.64 -11.99 -7.99
C ALA A 4 9.53 -12.50 -7.07
N GLU A 5 9.78 -12.53 -5.76
CA GLU A 5 8.78 -12.92 -4.76
C GLU A 5 7.60 -11.93 -4.74
N ALA A 6 7.87 -10.63 -4.86
CA ALA A 6 6.85 -9.60 -4.89
C ALA A 6 7.26 -8.40 -5.75
N VAL A 7 6.26 -7.61 -6.17
CA VAL A 7 6.42 -6.31 -6.81
C VAL A 7 5.72 -5.25 -5.96
N ILE A 8 6.43 -4.15 -5.68
CA ILE A 8 5.89 -3.02 -4.92
C ILE A 8 5.77 -1.84 -5.88
N VAL A 9 4.55 -1.33 -6.04
CA VAL A 9 4.23 -0.14 -6.83
C VAL A 9 3.99 1.02 -5.87
N LEU A 10 4.88 2.00 -5.91
CA LEU A 10 4.82 3.19 -5.05
C LEU A 10 4.03 4.31 -5.74
N SER A 11 3.29 5.08 -4.96
CA SER A 11 2.64 6.30 -5.43
C SER A 11 3.47 7.53 -5.07
N ASP A 12 3.32 8.61 -5.82
CA ASP A 12 3.83 9.92 -5.42
C ASP A 12 2.91 10.52 -4.35
N GLY A 13 3.47 10.85 -3.20
CA GLY A 13 2.74 11.48 -2.09
C GLY A 13 2.49 12.98 -2.28
N GLN A 14 3.11 13.61 -3.28
CA GLN A 14 3.01 15.05 -3.57
C GLN A 14 2.47 15.32 -5.00
N SER A 15 1.79 14.33 -5.58
CA SER A 15 1.22 14.44 -6.92
C SER A 15 0.30 15.65 -7.10
N SER A 16 0.45 16.34 -8.23
CA SER A 16 -0.49 17.39 -8.65
C SER A 16 -1.83 16.85 -9.14
N ASP A 17 -1.86 15.60 -9.63
CA ASP A 17 -3.06 14.90 -10.09
C ASP A 17 -3.05 13.44 -9.60
N PRO A 18 -3.50 13.21 -8.35
CA PRO A 18 -3.49 11.88 -7.74
C PRO A 18 -4.35 10.86 -8.50
N ALA A 19 -5.37 11.31 -9.23
CA ALA A 19 -6.25 10.43 -9.99
C ALA A 19 -5.51 9.82 -11.19
N LYS A 20 -4.76 10.67 -11.91
CA LYS A 20 -3.92 10.24 -13.02
C LYS A 20 -2.81 9.30 -12.55
N ASP A 21 -2.11 9.64 -11.47
CA ASP A 21 -1.00 8.82 -10.97
C ASP A 21 -1.46 7.44 -10.49
N ASP A 22 -2.61 7.38 -9.82
CA ASP A 22 -3.25 6.11 -9.47
C ASP A 22 -3.59 5.28 -10.71
N TRP A 23 -4.09 5.92 -11.77
CA TRP A 23 -4.37 5.22 -13.03
C TRP A 23 -3.10 4.65 -13.66
N GLU A 24 -2.00 5.41 -13.67
CA GLU A 24 -0.71 4.89 -14.14
C GLU A 24 -0.25 3.69 -13.30
N ASN A 25 -0.41 3.76 -11.98
CA ASN A 25 -0.09 2.65 -11.09
C ASN A 25 -0.97 1.42 -11.33
N ILE A 26 -2.28 1.60 -11.53
CA ILE A 26 -3.20 0.53 -11.92
C ILE A 26 -2.73 -0.12 -13.23
N MET A 27 -2.37 0.68 -14.23
CA MET A 27 -1.87 0.16 -15.51
C MET A 27 -0.54 -0.59 -15.37
N ARG A 28 0.35 -0.15 -14.48
CA ARG A 28 1.57 -0.89 -14.11
C ARG A 28 1.20 -2.25 -13.51
N VAL A 29 0.22 -2.32 -12.60
CA VAL A 29 -0.26 -3.58 -12.02
C VAL A 29 -0.82 -4.52 -13.10
N VAL A 30 -1.67 -4.01 -14.00
CA VAL A 30 -2.21 -4.77 -15.13
C VAL A 30 -1.08 -5.36 -15.98
N SER A 31 -0.05 -4.57 -16.28
CA SER A 31 1.10 -5.02 -17.08
C SER A 31 1.86 -6.18 -16.42
N VAL A 32 2.04 -6.12 -15.10
CA VAL A 32 2.73 -7.18 -14.34
C VAL A 32 1.88 -8.44 -14.26
N LYS A 33 0.56 -8.30 -14.01
CA LYS A 33 -0.37 -9.43 -13.95
C LYS A 33 -0.52 -10.12 -15.30
N ASN A 34 -0.48 -9.36 -16.39
CA ASN A 34 -0.47 -9.91 -17.74
C ASN A 34 0.80 -10.73 -18.03
N LEU A 35 1.95 -10.30 -17.52
CA LEU A 35 3.22 -11.03 -17.68
C LEU A 35 3.32 -12.27 -16.77
N HIS A 36 2.85 -12.17 -15.52
CA HIS A 36 2.87 -13.24 -14.53
C HIS A 36 1.74 -13.07 -13.51
N SER A 37 0.61 -13.75 -13.74
CA SER A 37 -0.62 -13.58 -12.96
C SER A 37 -0.50 -13.99 -11.48
N LYS A 38 0.45 -14.87 -11.15
CA LYS A 38 0.71 -15.33 -9.78
C LYS A 38 1.67 -14.42 -9.00
N CYS A 39 2.26 -13.40 -9.63
CA CYS A 39 3.15 -12.47 -8.93
C CYS A 39 2.38 -11.75 -7.82
N ARG A 40 2.94 -11.70 -6.61
CA ARG A 40 2.38 -10.92 -5.50
C ARG A 40 2.65 -9.44 -5.70
N ILE A 41 1.61 -8.60 -5.64
CA ILE A 41 1.73 -7.16 -5.87
C ILE A 41 1.22 -6.35 -4.68
N LEU A 42 2.08 -5.47 -4.14
CA LEU A 42 1.68 -4.42 -3.21
C LEU A 42 1.59 -3.09 -3.97
N CYS A 43 0.39 -2.55 -4.12
CA CYS A 43 0.19 -1.28 -4.82
C CYS A 43 -0.26 -0.20 -3.83
N VAL A 44 0.40 0.95 -3.86
CA VAL A 44 -0.01 2.14 -3.12
C VAL A 44 -0.81 3.04 -4.07
N LEU A 45 -1.98 3.48 -3.62
CA LEU A 45 -2.88 4.39 -4.32
C LEU A 45 -3.27 5.54 -3.39
N THR A 46 -3.67 6.66 -3.96
CA THR A 46 -4.07 7.84 -3.21
C THR A 46 -5.57 7.94 -3.02
N MET A 47 -6.36 7.69 -4.07
CA MET A 47 -7.81 7.82 -4.03
C MET A 47 -8.51 6.50 -3.67
N MET A 48 -9.54 6.60 -2.82
CA MET A 48 -10.30 5.44 -2.38
C MET A 48 -11.14 4.82 -3.51
N ASP A 49 -11.68 5.65 -4.40
CA ASP A 49 -12.47 5.19 -5.55
C ASP A 49 -11.62 4.36 -6.52
N ASN A 50 -10.39 4.80 -6.77
CA ASN A 50 -9.44 4.06 -7.62
C ASN A 50 -9.03 2.72 -7.02
N LYS A 51 -8.95 2.62 -5.68
CA LYS A 51 -8.69 1.35 -5.01
C LYS A 51 -9.78 0.31 -5.31
N ALA A 52 -11.04 0.71 -5.44
CA ALA A 52 -12.13 -0.22 -5.74
C ALA A 52 -11.98 -0.88 -7.13
N LEU A 53 -11.27 -0.24 -8.06
CA LEU A 53 -11.00 -0.77 -9.40
C LEU A 53 -10.03 -1.96 -9.39
N MET A 54 -9.22 -2.12 -8.34
CA MET A 54 -8.21 -3.17 -8.25
C MET A 54 -8.82 -4.57 -8.32
N SER A 55 -10.00 -4.76 -7.71
CA SER A 55 -10.71 -6.05 -7.73
C SER A 55 -11.19 -6.44 -9.13
N ASN A 56 -11.23 -5.51 -10.08
CA ASN A 56 -11.60 -5.77 -11.48
C ASN A 56 -10.41 -6.27 -12.32
N ILE A 57 -9.18 -6.20 -11.82
CA ILE A 57 -7.99 -6.60 -12.57
C ILE A 57 -7.92 -8.13 -12.67
N PRO A 58 -7.85 -8.71 -13.88
CA PRO A 58 -7.65 -10.15 -14.04
C PRO A 58 -6.37 -10.63 -13.36
N GLY A 59 -6.48 -11.66 -12.52
CA GLY A 59 -5.35 -12.19 -11.76
C GLY A 59 -5.01 -11.42 -10.48
N TRP A 60 -5.78 -10.39 -10.12
CA TRP A 60 -5.74 -9.78 -8.79
C TRP A 60 -6.36 -10.72 -7.75
N ARG A 61 -5.60 -11.01 -6.69
CA ARG A 61 -5.96 -11.94 -5.62
C ARG A 61 -5.87 -11.22 -4.28
N GLU A 62 -7.00 -10.91 -3.67
CA GLU A 62 -7.08 -10.13 -2.40
C GLU A 62 -7.52 -10.96 -1.16
N GLY A 63 -7.73 -12.28 -1.29
CA GLY A 63 -8.33 -13.17 -0.29
C GLY A 63 -7.61 -13.39 1.07
N ARG A 64 -7.78 -14.59 1.68
CA ARG A 64 -7.33 -14.99 3.06
C ARG A 64 -6.20 -16.06 3.29
N THR A 65 -5.57 -16.64 2.27
CA THR A 65 -4.21 -17.24 2.23
C THR A 65 -3.00 -16.26 2.42
N ASP A 66 -1.81 -16.65 2.01
CA ASP A 66 -0.49 -16.03 2.24
C ASP A 66 0.07 -15.26 1.03
N GLU A 67 -0.34 -15.62 -0.19
CA GLU A 67 0.14 -15.06 -1.46
C GLU A 67 -0.74 -13.91 -2.03
N PHE A 68 -1.05 -12.88 -1.22
CA PHE A 68 -1.99 -11.84 -1.70
C PHE A 68 -1.41 -10.57 -2.21
N ASP A 69 -2.10 -10.11 -3.25
CA ASP A 69 -2.07 -8.75 -3.68
C ASP A 69 -2.78 -7.86 -2.65
N ARG A 70 -2.21 -6.67 -2.44
CA ARG A 70 -2.72 -5.70 -1.48
C ARG A 70 -2.69 -4.31 -2.11
N ALA A 71 -3.82 -3.62 -2.03
CA ALA A 71 -3.94 -2.22 -2.39
C ALA A 71 -4.01 -1.37 -1.12
N ILE A 72 -2.96 -0.59 -0.87
CA ILE A 72 -2.90 0.37 0.23
C ILE A 72 -3.40 1.72 -0.29
N CYS A 73 -4.49 2.23 0.27
CA CYS A 73 -4.96 3.58 -0.02
C CYS A 73 -4.45 4.54 1.06
N THR A 74 -3.65 5.54 0.67
CA THR A 74 -3.06 6.51 1.60
C THR A 74 -4.13 7.39 2.24
N THR A 75 -5.13 7.85 1.48
CA THR A 75 -6.25 8.64 2.00
C THR A 75 -7.08 7.83 3.00
N GLN A 76 -7.39 6.57 2.68
CA GLN A 76 -8.10 5.67 3.59
C GLN A 76 -7.34 5.48 4.90
N LEU A 77 -6.03 5.21 4.83
CA LEU A 77 -5.19 5.02 6.01
C LEU A 77 -5.09 6.31 6.85
N LYS A 78 -4.86 7.46 6.20
CA LYS A 78 -4.76 8.77 6.85
C LYS A 78 -6.05 9.13 7.59
N LEU A 79 -7.19 9.05 6.90
CA LEU A 79 -8.49 9.37 7.51
C LEU A 79 -8.87 8.37 8.59
N GLY A 80 -8.53 7.08 8.44
CA GLY A 80 -8.72 6.06 9.46
C GLY A 80 -7.88 6.32 10.72
N LEU A 81 -6.62 6.70 10.58
CA LEU A 81 -5.78 7.07 11.72
C LEU A 81 -6.29 8.34 12.42
N MET A 82 -6.78 9.33 11.65
CA MET A 82 -7.40 10.53 12.21
C MET A 82 -8.70 10.22 12.96
N SER A 83 -9.55 9.33 12.44
CA SER A 83 -10.79 8.94 13.13
C SER A 83 -10.52 8.18 14.43
N LEU A 84 -9.49 7.33 14.46
CA LEU A 84 -9.06 6.65 15.70
C LEU A 84 -8.56 7.64 16.76
N ASN A 85 -7.86 8.71 16.35
CA ASN A 85 -7.46 9.76 17.29
C ASN A 85 -8.67 10.49 17.92
N CYS A 86 -9.80 10.56 17.22
CA CYS A 86 -11.02 11.14 17.78
C CYS A 86 -11.60 10.27 18.92
N LEU A 87 -11.38 8.95 18.88
CA LEU A 87 -11.82 8.02 19.92
C LEU A 87 -10.81 7.93 21.07
N ALA A 88 -9.53 7.85 20.74
CA ALA A 88 -8.44 7.75 21.72
C ALA A 88 -7.26 8.62 21.26
N ARG A 89 -7.02 9.71 21.98
CA ARG A 89 -5.91 10.63 21.68
C ARG A 89 -4.58 9.87 21.75
N GLY A 90 -3.79 9.96 20.68
CA GLY A 90 -2.50 9.28 20.56
C GLY A 90 -2.56 7.88 19.93
N ALA A 91 -3.75 7.37 19.58
CA ALA A 91 -3.90 6.08 18.90
C ALA A 91 -3.14 6.03 17.56
N SER A 92 -3.19 7.09 16.76
CA SER A 92 -2.43 7.15 15.49
C SER A 92 -0.92 7.07 15.71
N THR A 93 -0.38 7.78 16.71
CA THR A 93 1.05 7.76 17.05
C THR A 93 1.47 6.36 17.51
N LEU A 94 0.66 5.72 18.36
CA LEU A 94 0.91 4.35 18.79
C LEU A 94 0.96 3.39 17.59
N LEU A 95 -0.05 3.43 16.71
CA LEU A 95 -0.14 2.53 15.55
C LEU A 95 0.97 2.78 14.53
N THR A 96 1.33 4.03 14.28
CA THR A 96 2.43 4.37 13.35
C THR A 96 3.78 3.93 13.90
N ASN A 97 4.01 4.07 15.21
CA ASN A 97 5.24 3.57 15.86
C ASN A 97 5.38 2.04 15.82
N LEU A 98 4.28 1.29 15.75
CA LEU A 98 4.33 -0.18 15.57
C LEU A 98 4.71 -0.59 14.15
N MET A 99 4.44 0.26 13.16
CA MET A 99 4.70 -0.01 11.74
C MET A 99 6.13 0.38 11.33
N VAL A 100 6.71 1.39 11.99
CA VAL A 100 8.04 1.89 11.68
C VAL A 100 9.08 1.19 12.55
N LYS A 101 10.10 0.61 11.92
CA LYS A 101 11.28 0.14 12.66
C LYS A 101 12.09 1.35 13.11
N VAL A 102 11.88 1.80 14.33
CA VAL A 102 12.72 2.84 14.96
C VAL A 102 13.98 2.16 15.50
N PRO A 103 15.18 2.53 15.03
CA PRO A 103 16.41 2.02 15.63
C PRO A 103 16.51 2.55 17.06
N ILE A 104 16.63 1.64 18.02
CA ILE A 104 16.97 1.99 19.40
C ILE A 104 18.46 2.30 19.39
N PRO A 105 18.91 3.52 19.73
CA PRO A 105 20.33 3.80 19.85
C PRO A 105 20.88 2.98 21.02
N THR A 106 21.52 1.85 20.71
CA THR A 106 22.36 1.13 21.65
C THR A 106 23.65 1.93 21.82
N LYS A 107 23.72 2.78 22.84
CA LYS A 107 25.01 3.31 23.30
C LYS A 107 25.82 2.14 23.86
N LEU A 108 26.73 1.61 23.05
CA LEU A 108 27.80 0.68 23.45
C LEU A 108 28.97 0.85 22.46
N ASP A 109 29.42 2.10 22.29
CA ASP A 109 30.74 2.41 21.76
C ASP A 109 31.40 3.32 22.80
N GLU A 110 31.99 2.70 23.83
CA GLU A 110 33.10 3.26 24.63
C GLU A 110 34.41 2.81 23.99
#